data_AF-A0A8J5HLY9-F1
#
_entry.id   AF-A0A8J5HLY9-F1
#
_cell.length_a   1.000
_cell.length_b   1.000
_cell.length_c   1.000
_cell.angle_alpha   90.00
_cell.angle_beta   90.00
_cell.angle_gamma   90.00
#
_symmetry.space_group_name_H-M   'P 1'
#
loop_
_entity.id
_entity.type
_entity.pdbx_description
1 polymer ?
#
loop_
_entity_poly.entity_id
_entity_poly.type
_entity_poly.pdbx_seq_one_letter_code
_entity_poly.pdbx_strand_id
1 'polypeptide(L)'
;MIQLGIALFDDAGNHPGMAWQINFSDFDPDVDPCSPASIDLLKNSGIDVQRNRREGISSVRYAALLREKLFDHHGGAFVTFHGSYDVGYLMKLLAGGRPLPETSGEFIMAASGIFNGRLYDVKYMARFCAGLRGGEVSLKKLASMLNVKADGVAHQAGFDSLIIGLSFREMHKRWAVMGDRDSMILYGLESVCHESKRASSSGPPLRRRPWTLPPGMFMIPPPMTRLPWAFLSQCFGGGGGHGPVPLLQQATPRVRWFQPVPLQCSFHGSCVVILQSSF
;
A
#
# COMPACT_ATOMS: atom_id res chain seq x y z
N MET A 1 -0.12 8.09 -10.63
CA MET A 1 0.59 7.19 -9.70
C MET A 1 1.61 6.44 -10.52
N ILE A 2 2.88 6.61 -10.21
CA ILE A 2 4.00 6.00 -10.95
C ILE A 2 4.43 4.70 -10.29
N GLN A 3 4.42 4.64 -8.96
CA GLN A 3 4.79 3.44 -8.20
C GLN A 3 3.84 3.17 -7.05
N LEU A 4 3.71 1.89 -6.68
CA LEU A 4 3.11 1.42 -5.44
C LEU A 4 4.09 0.49 -4.72
N GLY A 5 4.38 0.82 -3.46
CA GLY A 5 5.16 0.01 -2.54
C GLY A 5 4.25 -0.79 -1.62
N ILE A 6 4.57 -2.08 -1.46
CA ILE A 6 3.88 -2.96 -0.52
C ILE A 6 4.93 -3.68 0.34
N ALA A 7 4.81 -3.58 1.65
CA ALA A 7 5.55 -4.42 2.59
C ALA A 7 4.58 -5.16 3.51
N LEU A 8 4.92 -6.37 3.92
CA LEU A 8 4.05 -7.23 4.72
C LEU A 8 4.69 -7.58 6.04
N PHE A 9 3.94 -7.48 7.12
CA PHE A 9 4.39 -7.93 8.42
C PHE A 9 3.34 -8.89 9.01
N ASP A 10 3.76 -9.85 9.80
CA ASP A 10 2.84 -10.64 10.61
C ASP A 10 2.46 -9.88 11.91
N ASP A 11 1.56 -10.45 12.71
CA ASP A 11 1.12 -9.86 13.99
C ASP A 11 2.26 -9.65 15.00
N ALA A 12 3.33 -10.44 14.89
CA ALA A 12 4.51 -10.31 15.74
C ALA A 12 5.51 -9.26 15.21
N GLY A 13 5.20 -8.64 14.07
CA GLY A 13 6.08 -7.68 13.40
C GLY A 13 7.26 -8.33 12.67
N ASN A 14 7.21 -9.64 12.40
CA ASN A 14 8.16 -10.27 11.50
C ASN A 14 7.80 -9.93 10.05
N HIS A 15 8.81 -9.89 9.19
CA HIS A 15 8.68 -9.55 7.78
C HIS A 15 9.42 -10.61 6.96
N PRO A 16 8.93 -11.04 5.78
CA PRO A 16 9.59 -12.06 4.94
C PRO A 16 10.94 -11.62 4.34
N GLY A 17 11.49 -10.49 4.76
CA GLY A 17 12.76 -9.94 4.26
C GLY A 17 12.66 -9.25 2.90
N MET A 18 11.45 -8.99 2.38
CA MET A 18 11.26 -8.33 1.09
C MET A 18 10.03 -7.41 1.04
N ALA A 19 10.19 -6.27 0.37
CA ALA A 19 9.09 -5.40 -0.05
C ALA A 19 8.97 -5.39 -1.58
N TRP A 20 7.74 -5.20 -2.06
CA TRP A 20 7.41 -5.15 -3.48
C TRP A 20 7.32 -3.71 -3.94
N GLN A 21 7.89 -3.46 -5.12
CA GLN A 21 7.75 -2.22 -5.86
C GLN A 21 7.06 -2.50 -7.18
N ILE A 22 5.85 -1.97 -7.32
CA ILE A 22 5.05 -2.04 -8.54
C ILE A 22 5.25 -0.74 -9.28
N ASN A 23 5.69 -0.82 -10.54
CA ASN A 23 5.85 0.32 -11.43
C ASN A 23 4.72 0.30 -12.47
N PHE A 24 4.02 1.42 -12.61
CA PHE A 24 2.88 1.53 -13.52
C PHE A 24 3.28 2.10 -14.88
N SER A 25 2.66 1.60 -15.95
CA SER A 25 2.91 2.06 -17.32
C SER A 25 2.06 3.26 -17.73
N ASP A 26 1.06 3.62 -16.93
CA ASP A 26 0.00 4.55 -17.32
C ASP A 26 0.44 6.02 -17.33
N PHE A 27 1.57 6.35 -16.70
CA PHE A 27 2.05 7.73 -16.59
C PHE A 27 3.02 8.10 -17.71
N ASP A 28 2.82 9.29 -18.27
CA ASP A 28 3.63 9.90 -19.31
C ASP A 28 4.07 11.32 -18.89
N PRO A 29 5.37 11.55 -18.63
CA PRO A 29 5.83 12.88 -18.23
C PRO A 29 5.66 13.93 -19.33
N ASP A 30 5.48 13.52 -20.60
CA ASP A 30 5.39 14.44 -21.74
C ASP A 30 3.96 14.94 -21.98
N VAL A 31 2.93 14.23 -21.48
CA VAL A 31 1.52 14.61 -21.67
C VAL A 31 0.72 14.73 -20.38
N ASP A 32 1.09 14.00 -19.32
CA ASP A 32 0.35 14.02 -18.07
C ASP A 32 0.76 15.21 -17.20
N PRO A 33 -0.20 15.84 -16.50
CA PRO A 33 0.11 16.89 -15.53
C PRO A 33 1.07 16.37 -14.46
N CYS A 34 2.23 17.01 -14.35
CA CYS A 34 3.23 16.67 -13.34
C CYS A 34 4.00 17.90 -12.87
N SER A 35 4.60 17.77 -11.70
CA SER A 35 5.56 18.75 -11.18
C SER A 35 6.95 18.41 -11.70
N PRO A 36 7.64 19.32 -12.42
CA PRO A 36 9.01 19.09 -12.87
C PRO A 36 9.95 18.71 -11.72
N ALA A 37 9.82 19.38 -10.56
CA ALA A 37 10.62 19.09 -9.38
C ALA A 37 10.38 17.66 -8.84
N SER A 38 9.14 17.16 -8.92
CA SER A 38 8.83 15.77 -8.52
C SER A 38 9.44 14.76 -9.49
N ILE A 39 9.38 15.03 -10.79
CA ILE A 39 10.00 14.17 -11.82
C ILE A 39 11.51 14.13 -11.65
N ASP A 40 12.15 15.27 -11.40
CA ASP A 40 13.60 15.31 -11.14
C ASP A 40 13.97 14.56 -9.88
N LEU A 41 13.18 14.68 -8.80
CA LEU A 41 13.39 13.91 -7.58
C LEU A 41 13.30 12.40 -7.85
N LEU A 42 12.32 11.94 -8.62
CA LEU A 42 12.18 10.53 -8.99
C LEU A 42 13.36 10.04 -9.83
N LYS A 43 13.78 10.81 -10.84
CA LYS A 43 14.95 10.49 -11.66
C LYS A 43 16.21 10.39 -10.82
N ASN A 44 16.43 11.35 -9.92
CA ASN A 44 17.56 11.36 -8.98
C ASN A 44 17.51 10.20 -7.98
N SER A 45 16.32 9.62 -7.77
CA SER A 45 16.10 8.43 -6.94
C SER A 45 16.19 7.13 -7.75
N GLY A 46 16.60 7.20 -9.02
CA GLY A 46 16.83 6.04 -9.90
C GLY A 46 15.57 5.51 -10.59
N ILE A 47 14.48 6.29 -10.65
CA ILE A 47 13.26 5.89 -11.36
C ILE A 47 13.35 6.32 -12.83
N ASP A 48 13.36 5.33 -13.72
CA ASP A 48 13.22 5.52 -15.15
C ASP A 48 11.74 5.47 -15.55
N VAL A 49 11.12 6.65 -15.58
CA VAL A 49 9.70 6.80 -15.93
C VAL A 49 9.41 6.35 -17.37
N GLN A 50 10.35 6.58 -18.29
CA GLN A 50 10.19 6.17 -19.69
C GLN A 50 10.24 4.65 -19.82
N ARG A 51 11.07 3.98 -19.02
CA ARG A 51 11.04 2.51 -18.90
C ARG A 51 9.74 2.03 -18.26
N ASN A 52 9.25 2.68 -17.21
CA ASN A 52 7.96 2.33 -16.60
C ASN A 52 6.84 2.37 -17.64
N ARG A 53 6.80 3.38 -18.51
CA ARG A 53 5.83 3.45 -19.61
C ARG A 53 5.89 2.24 -20.56
N ARG A 54 7.10 1.75 -20.89
CA ARG A 54 7.29 0.62 -21.83
C ARG A 54 7.07 -0.74 -21.20
N GLU A 55 7.50 -0.92 -19.96
CA GLU A 55 7.64 -2.24 -19.29
C GLU A 55 6.77 -2.37 -18.03
N GLY A 56 6.14 -1.29 -17.59
CA GLY A 56 5.34 -1.24 -16.38
C GLY A 56 4.02 -1.99 -16.50
N ILE A 57 3.35 -2.13 -15.36
CA ILE A 57 2.07 -2.82 -15.25
C ILE A 57 0.95 -1.81 -15.48
N SER A 58 -0.05 -2.19 -16.27
CA SER A 58 -1.27 -1.38 -16.38
C SER A 58 -2.01 -1.31 -15.04
N SER A 59 -2.24 -0.09 -14.57
CA SER A 59 -2.96 0.20 -13.32
C SER A 59 -4.34 -0.46 -13.28
N VAL A 60 -5.08 -0.41 -14.40
CA VAL A 60 -6.41 -1.03 -14.53
C VAL A 60 -6.35 -2.55 -14.33
N ARG A 61 -5.39 -3.22 -14.97
CA ARG A 61 -5.22 -4.69 -14.82
C ARG A 61 -4.80 -5.06 -13.41
N TYR A 62 -3.91 -4.26 -12.81
CA TYR A 62 -3.43 -4.49 -11.46
C TYR A 62 -4.50 -4.24 -10.40
N ALA A 63 -5.40 -3.26 -10.60
CA ALA A 63 -6.44 -2.91 -9.64
C ALA A 63 -7.36 -4.09 -9.30
N ALA A 64 -7.74 -4.90 -10.30
CA ALA A 64 -8.57 -6.09 -10.10
C ALA A 64 -7.84 -7.14 -9.24
N LEU A 65 -6.58 -7.42 -9.56
CA LEU A 65 -5.75 -8.36 -8.78
C LEU A 65 -5.54 -7.86 -7.35
N LEU A 66 -5.19 -6.58 -7.19
CA LEU A 66 -4.95 -5.97 -5.88
C LEU A 66 -6.20 -6.04 -5.00
N ARG A 67 -7.37 -5.74 -5.58
CA ARG A 67 -8.67 -5.87 -4.90
C ARG A 67 -8.88 -7.29 -4.39
N GLU A 68 -8.85 -8.26 -5.30
CA GLU A 68 -9.16 -9.66 -4.99
C GLU A 68 -8.19 -10.23 -3.96
N LYS A 69 -6.88 -9.97 -4.11
CA LYS A 69 -5.86 -10.58 -3.28
C LYS A 69 -5.66 -9.86 -1.94
N LEU A 70 -5.79 -8.54 -1.88
CA LEU A 70 -5.37 -7.74 -0.73
C LEU A 70 -6.50 -7.00 -0.01
N PHE A 71 -7.62 -6.70 -0.66
CA PHE A 71 -8.70 -5.92 -0.03
C PHE A 71 -9.92 -6.75 0.31
N ASP A 72 -10.37 -7.64 -0.59
CA ASP A 72 -11.65 -8.35 -0.41
C ASP A 72 -11.62 -9.43 0.69
N HIS A 73 -10.44 -9.99 0.98
CA HIS A 73 -10.27 -11.10 1.93
C HIS A 73 -9.31 -10.80 3.08
N HIS A 74 -8.87 -9.55 3.21
CA HIS A 74 -7.88 -9.18 4.20
C HIS A 74 -8.53 -8.64 5.49
N GLY A 75 -8.25 -9.34 6.59
CA GLY A 75 -8.70 -8.94 7.93
C GLY A 75 -7.66 -8.20 8.77
N GLY A 76 -6.47 -7.95 8.20
CA GLY A 76 -5.35 -7.33 8.90
C GLY A 76 -5.41 -5.81 8.94
N ALA A 77 -4.27 -5.17 9.22
CA ALA A 77 -4.16 -3.72 9.34
C ALA A 77 -3.41 -3.15 8.15
N PHE A 78 -3.84 -1.99 7.68
CA PHE A 78 -3.12 -1.20 6.69
C PHE A 78 -2.36 -0.07 7.41
N VAL A 79 -1.16 0.23 6.94
CA VAL A 79 -0.29 1.24 7.55
C VAL A 79 0.29 2.14 6.46
N THR A 80 0.33 3.43 6.72
CA THR A 80 0.92 4.46 5.85
C THR A 80 1.75 5.44 6.67
N PHE A 81 2.45 6.37 6.03
CA PHE A 81 3.14 7.46 6.72
C PHE A 81 2.78 8.78 6.03
N HIS A 82 2.03 9.65 6.71
CA HIS A 82 1.47 10.86 6.09
C HIS A 82 0.66 10.51 4.83
N GLY A 83 -0.15 9.47 4.94
CA GLY A 83 -0.61 8.70 3.78
C GLY A 83 -1.94 9.13 3.18
N SER A 84 -2.40 10.35 3.43
CA SER A 84 -3.68 10.84 2.89
C SER A 84 -3.72 10.75 1.36
N TYR A 85 -2.61 11.11 0.70
CA TYR A 85 -2.47 10.95 -0.74
C TYR A 85 -2.35 9.50 -1.17
N ASP A 86 -1.59 8.67 -0.44
CA ASP A 86 -1.45 7.23 -0.75
C ASP A 86 -2.82 6.54 -0.77
N VAL A 87 -3.63 6.85 0.24
CA VAL A 87 -5.02 6.40 0.35
C VAL A 87 -5.83 6.90 -0.84
N GLY A 88 -5.72 8.18 -1.21
CA GLY A 88 -6.41 8.74 -2.38
C GLY A 88 -6.03 8.04 -3.69
N TYR A 89 -4.75 7.83 -3.97
CA TYR A 89 -4.33 7.12 -5.18
C TYR A 89 -4.79 5.68 -5.20
N LEU A 90 -4.73 4.98 -4.07
CA LEU A 90 -5.21 3.61 -3.97
C LEU A 90 -6.72 3.52 -4.14
N MET A 91 -7.49 4.43 -3.54
CA MET A 91 -8.93 4.51 -3.77
C MET A 91 -9.25 4.73 -5.24
N LYS A 92 -8.54 5.66 -5.91
CA LYS A 92 -8.71 5.92 -7.35
C LYS A 92 -8.34 4.69 -8.18
N LEU A 93 -7.23 4.03 -7.87
CA LEU A 93 -6.80 2.79 -8.53
C LEU A 93 -7.88 1.71 -8.40
N LEU A 94 -8.30 1.42 -7.18
CA LEU A 94 -9.31 0.40 -6.86
C LEU A 94 -10.68 0.72 -7.46
N ALA A 95 -11.00 2.00 -7.64
CA ALA A 95 -12.21 2.47 -8.27
C ALA A 95 -12.12 2.59 -9.80
N GLY A 96 -11.05 2.11 -10.43
CA GLY A 96 -10.87 2.12 -11.88
C GLY A 96 -10.68 3.52 -12.46
N GLY A 97 -10.07 4.43 -11.69
CA GLY A 97 -9.80 5.81 -12.14
C GLY A 97 -10.92 6.81 -11.85
N ARG A 98 -12.05 6.40 -11.27
CA ARG A 98 -13.16 7.30 -10.91
C ARG A 98 -12.69 8.44 -10.00
N PRO A 99 -13.32 9.63 -10.09
CA PRO A 99 -13.04 10.73 -9.18
C PRO A 99 -13.18 10.31 -7.71
N LEU A 100 -12.35 10.91 -6.85
CA LEU A 100 -12.52 10.78 -5.40
C LEU A 100 -13.78 11.51 -4.94
N PRO A 101 -14.31 11.20 -3.75
CA PRO A 101 -15.41 11.95 -3.16
C PRO A 101 -15.11 13.45 -3.08
N GLU A 102 -16.14 14.27 -3.28
CA GLU A 102 -15.99 15.73 -3.33
C GLU A 102 -15.70 16.34 -1.96
N THR A 103 -16.19 15.69 -0.89
CA THR A 103 -15.99 16.15 0.48
C THR A 103 -15.01 15.26 1.24
N SER A 104 -14.25 15.87 2.17
CA SER A 104 -13.33 15.15 3.05
C SER A 104 -14.05 14.13 3.94
N GLY A 105 -15.27 14.44 4.40
CA GLY A 105 -16.09 13.51 5.18
C GLY A 105 -16.45 12.25 4.40
N GLU A 106 -16.91 12.39 3.15
CA GLU A 106 -17.21 11.26 2.28
C GLU A 106 -15.95 10.48 1.90
N PHE A 107 -14.82 11.17 1.70
CA PHE A 107 -13.52 10.54 1.50
C PHE A 107 -13.15 9.63 2.67
N ILE A 108 -13.22 10.13 3.91
CA ILE A 108 -12.92 9.32 5.10
C ILE A 108 -13.89 8.16 5.27
N MET A 109 -15.19 8.36 5.01
CA MET A 109 -16.16 7.26 5.06
C MET A 109 -15.87 6.18 4.01
N ALA A 110 -15.56 6.57 2.78
CA ALA A 110 -15.22 5.65 1.70
C ALA A 110 -13.91 4.89 2.01
N ALA A 111 -12.88 5.59 2.50
CA ALA A 111 -11.64 4.98 2.95
C ALA A 111 -11.89 3.98 4.08
N SER A 112 -12.69 4.36 5.09
CA SER A 112 -13.04 3.47 6.20
C SER A 112 -13.70 2.17 5.73
N GLY A 113 -14.57 2.25 4.72
CA GLY A 113 -15.17 1.07 4.08
C GLY A 113 -14.16 0.20 3.33
N ILE A 114 -13.22 0.79 2.59
CA ILE A 114 -12.22 0.06 1.80
C ILE A 114 -11.18 -0.63 2.69
N PHE A 115 -10.71 0.05 3.73
CA PHE A 115 -9.67 -0.42 4.64
C PHE A 115 -10.23 -1.14 5.88
N ASN A 116 -11.52 -1.50 5.87
CA ASN A 116 -12.23 -2.16 6.98
C ASN A 116 -12.07 -1.46 8.34
N GLY A 117 -11.89 -0.13 8.34
CA GLY A 117 -11.63 0.65 9.55
C GLY A 117 -10.27 0.39 10.21
N ARG A 118 -9.35 -0.35 9.58
CA ARG A 118 -8.06 -0.80 10.14
C ARG A 118 -6.87 -0.16 9.44
N LEU A 119 -6.92 1.16 9.22
CA LEU A 119 -5.82 1.94 8.62
C LEU A 119 -5.11 2.77 9.69
N TYR A 120 -3.77 2.80 9.68
CA TYR A 120 -2.97 3.50 10.68
C TYR A 120 -1.93 4.40 10.02
N ASP A 121 -1.90 5.68 10.39
CA ASP A 121 -0.88 6.62 9.91
C ASP A 121 0.25 6.75 10.94
N VAL A 122 1.44 6.25 10.59
CA VAL A 122 2.62 6.24 11.45
C VAL A 122 3.02 7.65 11.88
N LYS A 123 2.87 8.65 11.00
CA LYS A 123 3.26 10.03 11.33
C LYS A 123 2.32 10.62 12.37
N TYR A 124 1.02 10.36 12.25
CA TYR A 124 0.04 10.73 13.27
C TYR A 124 0.37 10.05 14.61
N MET A 125 0.58 8.73 14.60
CA MET A 125 0.84 7.97 15.83
C MET A 125 2.13 8.38 16.54
N ALA A 126 3.15 8.80 15.79
CA ALA A 126 4.42 9.29 16.33
C ALA A 126 4.25 10.54 17.22
N ARG A 127 3.15 11.29 17.12
CA ARG A 127 2.83 12.42 18.01
C ARG A 127 2.76 12.04 19.48
N PHE A 128 2.30 10.82 19.74
CA PHE A 128 2.05 10.32 21.09
C PHE A 128 3.21 9.48 21.63
N CYS A 129 4.30 9.38 20.87
CA CYS A 129 5.48 8.63 21.25
C CYS A 129 6.57 9.57 21.79
N ALA A 130 6.96 9.38 23.05
CA ALA A 130 7.99 10.20 23.69
C ALA A 130 9.31 10.18 22.88
N GLY A 131 9.91 11.35 22.69
CA GLY A 131 11.17 11.49 21.96
C GLY A 131 11.03 11.53 20.43
N LEU A 132 9.85 11.32 19.84
CA LEU A 132 9.63 11.39 18.38
C LEU A 132 9.21 12.78 17.88
N ARG A 133 9.56 13.84 18.63
CA ARG A 133 9.36 15.26 18.26
C ARG A 133 7.91 15.58 17.84
N GLY A 134 6.94 14.97 18.51
CA GLY A 134 5.53 15.18 18.17
C GLY A 134 5.18 14.76 16.74
N GLY A 135 5.88 13.77 16.16
CA GLY A 135 5.61 13.30 14.80
C GLY A 135 6.02 14.25 13.66
N GLU A 136 6.53 15.45 13.97
CA GLU A 136 6.94 16.46 13.00
C GLU A 136 8.35 16.18 12.44
N VAL A 137 8.51 15.00 11.83
CA VAL A 137 9.76 14.50 11.26
C VAL A 137 9.50 13.87 9.89
N SER A 138 10.53 13.85 9.03
CA SER A 138 10.50 13.07 7.79
C SER A 138 10.64 11.57 8.09
N LEU A 139 10.21 10.70 7.17
CA LEU A 139 10.33 9.25 7.31
C LEU A 139 11.77 8.82 7.60
N LYS A 140 12.75 9.38 6.86
CA LYS A 140 14.18 9.13 7.08
C LYS A 140 14.62 9.51 8.50
N LYS A 141 14.13 10.65 9.01
CA LYS A 141 14.50 11.12 10.36
C LYS A 141 13.83 10.26 11.44
N LEU A 142 12.56 9.88 11.26
CA LEU A 142 11.85 8.95 12.12
C LEU A 142 12.61 7.62 12.22
N ALA A 143 12.95 7.01 11.08
CA ALA A 143 13.70 5.76 11.03
C ALA A 143 15.04 5.88 11.77
N SER A 144 15.77 6.98 11.57
CA SER A 144 17.01 7.26 12.30
C SER A 144 16.81 7.33 13.81
N MET A 145 15.75 7.99 14.30
CA MET A 145 15.46 8.10 15.74
C MET A 145 15.02 6.77 16.35
N LEU A 146 14.45 5.88 15.54
CA LEU A 146 14.07 4.53 15.93
C LEU A 146 15.22 3.52 15.75
N ASN A 147 16.39 3.94 15.27
CA ASN A 147 17.51 3.06 14.90
C ASN A 147 17.13 1.99 13.86
N VAL A 148 16.20 2.31 12.97
CA VAL A 148 15.79 1.46 11.85
C VAL A 148 16.75 1.68 10.68
N LYS A 149 17.23 0.58 10.09
CA LYS A 149 18.08 0.56 8.91
C LYS A 149 17.62 -0.56 7.97
N ALA A 150 17.68 -0.30 6.68
CA ALA A 150 17.47 -1.28 5.62
C ALA A 150 18.28 -0.87 4.38
N ASP A 151 18.55 -1.83 3.50
CA ASP A 151 19.28 -1.59 2.25
C ASP A 151 18.30 -1.19 1.15
N GLY A 152 18.58 -0.08 0.47
CA GLY A 152 17.78 0.39 -0.67
C GLY A 152 17.94 1.89 -0.93
N VAL A 153 17.10 2.39 -1.82
CA VAL A 153 17.14 3.78 -2.30
C VAL A 153 15.90 4.51 -1.79
N ALA A 154 16.11 5.60 -1.05
CA ALA A 154 15.04 6.46 -0.57
C ALA A 154 14.21 7.02 -1.73
N HIS A 155 12.93 7.35 -1.47
CA HIS A 155 12.00 7.87 -2.46
C HIS A 155 11.60 6.88 -3.56
N GLN A 156 11.90 5.60 -3.37
CA GLN A 156 11.30 4.51 -4.12
C GLN A 156 10.21 3.85 -3.27
N ALA A 157 8.99 3.73 -3.80
CA ALA A 157 7.83 3.32 -3.02
C ALA A 157 8.03 2.00 -2.27
N GLY A 158 8.69 1.00 -2.89
CA GLY A 158 8.98 -0.27 -2.24
C GLY A 158 9.89 -0.13 -1.02
N PHE A 159 10.97 0.64 -1.13
CA PHE A 159 11.89 0.89 -0.02
C PHE A 159 11.21 1.69 1.10
N ASP A 160 10.50 2.75 0.74
CA ASP A 160 9.82 3.60 1.71
C ASP A 160 8.75 2.79 2.47
N SER A 161 7.98 1.93 1.80
CA SER A 161 7.01 1.03 2.47
C SER A 161 7.67 0.08 3.49
N LEU A 162 8.87 -0.41 3.19
CA LEU A 162 9.65 -1.23 4.13
C LEU A 162 10.11 -0.41 5.35
N ILE A 163 10.63 0.80 5.13
CA ILE A 163 11.07 1.70 6.21
C ILE A 163 9.88 2.11 7.10
N ILE A 164 8.71 2.38 6.52
CA ILE A 164 7.49 2.67 7.27
C ILE A 164 7.12 1.48 8.16
N GLY A 165 7.08 0.25 7.61
CA GLY A 165 6.72 -0.94 8.38
C GLY A 165 7.71 -1.27 9.50
N LEU A 166 9.01 -1.17 9.23
CA LEU A 166 10.04 -1.35 10.27
C LEU A 166 9.93 -0.29 11.36
N SER A 167 9.65 0.97 11.00
CA SER A 167 9.44 2.05 11.97
C SER A 167 8.19 1.81 12.81
N PHE A 168 7.09 1.42 12.18
CA PHE A 168 5.84 1.07 12.85
C PHE A 168 6.05 -0.07 13.86
N ARG A 169 6.76 -1.14 13.47
CA ARG A 169 7.12 -2.24 14.36
C ARG A 169 7.90 -1.76 15.58
N GLU A 170 8.94 -0.94 15.38
CA GLU A 170 9.74 -0.43 16.50
C GLU A 170 8.94 0.51 17.40
N MET A 171 8.01 1.29 16.84
CA MET A 171 7.06 2.07 17.64
C MET A 171 6.12 1.18 18.45
N HIS A 172 5.57 0.13 17.85
CA HIS A 172 4.69 -0.82 18.54
C HIS A 172 5.43 -1.50 19.71
N LYS A 173 6.67 -1.94 19.50
CA LYS A 173 7.48 -2.54 20.58
C LYS A 173 7.74 -1.61 21.76
N ARG A 174 7.92 -0.32 21.53
CA ARG A 174 8.33 0.65 22.57
C ARG A 174 7.14 1.31 23.28
N TRP A 175 6.03 1.52 22.58
CA TRP A 175 4.89 2.27 23.10
C TRP A 175 3.54 1.56 22.95
N ALA A 176 3.52 0.30 22.48
CA ALA A 176 2.29 -0.47 22.22
C ALA A 176 1.30 0.31 21.34
N VAL A 177 1.82 0.98 20.31
CA VAL A 177 1.01 1.77 19.37
C VAL A 177 0.20 0.82 18.49
N MET A 178 -1.11 1.03 18.40
CA MET A 178 -2.11 0.32 17.57
C MET A 178 -3.35 0.05 18.43
N GLY A 179 -4.47 0.68 18.08
CA GLY A 179 -5.75 0.45 18.74
C GLY A 179 -6.87 1.21 18.06
N ASP A 180 -8.11 0.97 18.48
CA ASP A 180 -9.30 1.56 17.87
C ASP A 180 -9.34 3.09 17.94
N ARG A 181 -8.60 3.69 18.88
CA ARG A 181 -8.47 5.14 18.98
C ARG A 181 -7.69 5.74 17.82
N ASP A 182 -6.64 5.05 17.38
CA ASP A 182 -5.69 5.55 16.38
C ASP A 182 -6.02 5.09 14.96
N SER A 183 -6.88 4.08 14.80
CA SER A 183 -7.32 3.59 13.49
C SER A 183 -8.08 4.65 12.70
N MET A 184 -8.02 4.65 11.37
CA MET A 184 -8.70 5.63 10.50
C MET A 184 -8.44 7.11 10.86
N ILE A 185 -7.32 7.43 11.49
CA ILE A 185 -6.88 8.82 11.65
C ILE A 185 -5.70 9.06 10.70
N LEU A 186 -5.93 9.87 9.67
CA LEU A 186 -4.92 10.25 8.71
C LEU A 186 -4.29 11.58 9.13
N TYR A 187 -2.96 11.66 9.05
CA TYR A 187 -2.25 12.89 9.35
C TYR A 187 -2.70 14.03 8.42
N GLY A 188 -2.96 15.20 8.98
CA GLY A 188 -3.46 16.39 8.28
C GLY A 188 -4.98 16.40 8.02
N LEU A 189 -5.70 15.33 8.37
CA LEU A 189 -7.16 15.22 8.26
C LEU A 189 -7.80 14.83 9.60
N GLU A 190 -7.12 15.08 10.72
CA GLU A 190 -7.48 14.55 12.03
C GLU A 190 -8.87 15.01 12.49
N SER A 191 -9.21 16.29 12.30
CA SER A 191 -10.51 16.85 12.68
C SER A 191 -11.66 16.10 12.01
N VAL A 192 -11.57 15.93 10.69
CA VAL A 192 -12.56 15.21 9.87
C VAL A 192 -12.64 13.74 10.27
N CYS A 193 -11.49 13.09 10.54
CA CYS A 193 -11.46 11.71 10.99
C CYS A 193 -12.15 11.53 12.35
N HIS A 194 -11.88 12.42 13.31
CA HIS A 194 -12.51 12.39 14.63
C HIS A 194 -14.01 12.71 14.58
N GLU A 195 -14.45 13.61 13.71
CA GLU A 195 -15.87 13.86 13.45
C GLU A 195 -16.57 12.64 12.87
N SER A 196 -15.98 12.00 11.85
CA SER A 196 -16.53 10.78 11.23
C SER A 196 -16.67 9.63 12.25
N LYS A 197 -15.67 9.45 13.12
CA LYS A 197 -15.75 8.46 14.22
C LYS A 197 -16.86 8.77 15.22
N ARG A 198 -16.98 10.03 15.66
CA ARG A 198 -18.04 10.45 16.59
C ARG A 198 -19.42 10.19 16.00
N ALA A 199 -19.65 10.60 14.75
CA ALA A 199 -20.91 10.37 14.04
C ALA A 199 -21.26 8.87 13.92
N SER A 200 -20.25 8.01 13.71
CA SER A 200 -20.42 6.56 13.62
C SER A 200 -20.77 5.91 14.97
N SER A 201 -20.35 6.51 16.08
CA SER A 201 -20.62 6.03 17.45
C SER A 201 -21.95 6.50 18.05
N SER A 202 -22.51 7.62 17.55
CA SER A 202 -23.70 8.27 18.13
C SER A 202 -25.00 8.02 17.36
N GLY A 203 -24.95 7.38 16.18
CA GLY A 203 -26.13 7.11 15.35
C GLY A 203 -26.62 5.65 15.44
N PRO A 204 -27.89 5.38 15.13
CA PRO A 204 -28.28 4.01 14.73
C PRO A 204 -27.36 3.59 13.57
N PRO A 205 -26.99 2.30 13.43
CA PRO A 205 -26.06 1.87 12.40
C PRO A 205 -26.53 2.40 11.05
N LEU A 206 -25.82 3.44 10.56
CA LEU A 206 -26.11 4.02 9.25
C LEU A 206 -26.12 2.84 8.30
N ARG A 207 -27.20 2.68 7.53
CA ARG A 207 -27.24 1.72 6.43
C ARG A 207 -26.02 2.05 5.58
N ARG A 208 -24.96 1.26 5.74
CA ARG A 208 -23.72 1.39 4.99
C ARG A 208 -24.15 1.24 3.54
N ARG A 209 -24.37 2.35 2.84
CA ARG A 209 -24.21 2.33 1.39
C ARG A 209 -22.70 2.43 1.26
N PRO A 210 -21.99 1.33 0.94
CA PRO A 210 -20.59 1.47 0.59
C PRO A 210 -20.51 2.55 -0.48
N TRP A 211 -19.36 3.19 -0.60
CA TRP A 211 -18.97 3.62 -1.93
C TRP A 211 -19.05 2.37 -2.81
N THR A 212 -20.17 2.19 -3.52
CA THR A 212 -20.44 0.96 -4.24
C THR A 212 -19.49 0.97 -5.42
N LEU A 213 -18.48 0.14 -5.30
CA LEU A 213 -17.78 -0.41 -6.44
C LEU A 213 -18.80 -1.33 -7.10
N PRO A 214 -19.15 -1.12 -8.38
CA PRO A 214 -20.24 -1.88 -8.99
C PRO A 214 -19.92 -3.37 -8.92
N PRO A 215 -20.86 -4.23 -8.49
CA PRO A 215 -20.71 -5.66 -8.67
C PRO A 215 -20.75 -5.96 -10.17
N GLY A 216 -19.68 -6.56 -10.71
CA GLY A 216 -19.77 -7.27 -11.99
C GLY A 216 -19.77 -6.44 -13.27
N MET A 217 -18.94 -5.41 -13.42
CA MET A 217 -18.63 -4.91 -14.77
C MET A 217 -17.58 -5.82 -15.43
N PHE A 218 -18.06 -6.96 -15.93
CA PHE A 218 -17.46 -7.62 -17.08
C PHE A 218 -17.49 -6.60 -18.23
N MET A 219 -16.42 -5.83 -18.40
CA MET A 219 -16.12 -5.34 -19.73
C MET A 219 -15.64 -6.54 -20.54
N ILE A 220 -16.56 -7.10 -21.31
CA ILE A 220 -16.24 -7.88 -22.51
C ILE A 220 -15.29 -6.98 -23.33
N PRO A 221 -14.01 -7.34 -23.51
CA PRO A 221 -13.21 -6.68 -24.53
C PRO A 221 -13.85 -7.00 -25.88
N PRO A 222 -13.94 -6.05 -26.84
CA PRO A 222 -14.48 -6.36 -28.16
C PRO A 222 -13.69 -7.54 -28.76
N PRO A 223 -14.35 -8.42 -29.54
CA PRO A 223 -13.75 -9.64 -30.02
C PRO A 223 -12.65 -9.29 -31.03
N MET A 224 -11.40 -9.54 -30.69
CA MET A 224 -10.34 -9.75 -31.66
C MET A 224 -9.59 -11.03 -31.34
N THR A 225 -10.21 -12.11 -31.84
CA THR A 225 -9.59 -13.24 -32.55
C THR A 225 -8.13 -13.61 -32.25
N ARG A 226 -8.01 -14.84 -31.71
CA ARG A 226 -6.92 -15.84 -31.86
C ARG A 226 -5.59 -15.56 -31.14
N LEU A 227 -5.52 -16.07 -29.91
CA LEU A 227 -4.27 -16.58 -29.31
C LEU A 227 -3.93 -17.97 -29.90
N PRO A 228 -2.66 -18.28 -30.20
CA PRO A 228 -2.17 -19.65 -30.25
C PRO A 228 -1.66 -20.12 -28.87
N TRP A 229 -2.09 -21.33 -28.53
CA TRP A 229 -1.98 -22.15 -27.30
C TRP A 229 -0.55 -22.49 -26.77
N ALA A 230 0.50 -21.74 -27.10
CA ALA A 230 1.89 -22.18 -26.87
C ALA A 230 2.57 -21.69 -25.57
N PHE A 231 1.88 -21.08 -24.60
CA PHE A 231 2.54 -20.48 -23.42
C PHE A 231 2.06 -20.99 -22.04
N LEU A 232 1.20 -22.01 -21.99
CA LEU A 232 0.60 -22.50 -20.73
C LEU A 232 1.00 -23.93 -20.31
N SER A 233 2.08 -24.50 -20.87
CA SER A 233 2.56 -25.84 -20.49
C SER A 233 3.89 -25.89 -19.73
N GLN A 234 4.47 -24.75 -19.30
CA GLN A 234 5.72 -24.74 -18.52
C GLN A 234 5.56 -24.44 -17.01
N CYS A 235 4.33 -24.31 -16.49
CA CYS A 235 4.11 -23.97 -15.08
C CYS A 235 3.62 -25.12 -14.18
N PHE A 236 3.39 -26.33 -14.72
CA PHE A 236 3.00 -27.48 -13.90
C PHE A 236 3.69 -28.76 -14.39
N GLY A 237 4.73 -29.17 -13.66
CA GLY A 237 5.49 -30.40 -13.92
C GLY A 237 6.32 -30.82 -12.70
N GLY A 238 5.64 -31.50 -11.77
CA GLY A 238 6.08 -32.54 -10.84
C GLY A 238 7.49 -32.56 -10.22
N GLY A 239 7.53 -32.73 -8.90
CA GLY A 239 8.70 -33.29 -8.20
C GLY A 239 8.64 -33.10 -6.69
N GLY A 240 8.15 -34.11 -5.97
CA GLY A 240 8.02 -34.11 -4.52
C GLY A 240 9.36 -34.11 -3.76
N GLY A 241 9.31 -33.61 -2.52
CA GLY A 241 10.40 -33.67 -1.56
C GLY A 241 10.05 -32.90 -0.30
N HIS A 242 9.54 -33.59 0.73
CA HIS A 242 9.46 -33.06 2.08
C HIS A 242 10.89 -32.92 2.64
N GLY A 243 11.32 -31.68 2.87
CA GLY A 243 12.51 -31.33 3.65
C GLY A 243 12.18 -30.16 4.58
N PRO A 244 12.85 -30.04 5.74
CA PRO A 244 12.56 -28.97 6.70
C PRO A 244 12.90 -27.60 6.10
N VAL A 245 12.00 -26.64 6.32
CA VAL A 245 12.19 -25.22 5.96
C VAL A 245 13.40 -24.69 6.74
N PRO A 246 14.44 -24.15 6.09
CA PRO A 246 15.54 -23.55 6.82
C PRO A 246 15.05 -22.28 7.53
N LEU A 247 15.34 -22.17 8.82
CA LEU A 247 15.32 -20.90 9.53
C LEU A 247 16.10 -19.87 8.72
N LEU A 248 15.40 -18.86 8.20
CA LEU A 248 16.01 -17.71 7.54
C LEU A 248 16.95 -17.04 8.56
N GLN A 249 18.26 -17.30 8.45
CA GLN A 249 19.26 -16.46 9.07
C GLN A 249 19.04 -15.03 8.59
N GLN A 250 19.20 -14.07 9.51
CA GLN A 250 18.94 -12.64 9.35
C GLN A 250 19.62 -12.05 8.10
N ALA A 251 18.99 -12.19 6.94
CA ALA A 251 19.34 -11.44 5.75
C ALA A 251 18.89 -10.00 5.95
N THR A 252 19.70 -9.02 5.53
CA THR A 252 19.24 -7.64 5.47
C THR A 252 18.00 -7.57 4.57
N PRO A 253 16.92 -6.89 5.00
CA PRO A 253 15.73 -6.72 4.16
C PRO A 253 16.10 -6.06 2.82
N ARG A 254 15.64 -6.62 1.70
CA ARG A 254 15.95 -6.12 0.34
C ARG A 254 14.68 -5.77 -0.43
N VAL A 255 14.74 -4.69 -1.21
CA VAL A 255 13.71 -4.35 -2.19
C VAL A 255 14.00 -5.11 -3.49
N ARG A 256 13.02 -5.82 -4.04
CA ARG A 256 13.17 -6.51 -5.33
C ARG A 256 12.43 -5.75 -6.42
N TRP A 257 13.16 -5.40 -7.47
CA TRP A 257 12.57 -4.95 -8.73
C TRP A 257 11.89 -6.13 -9.41
N PHE A 258 10.62 -5.94 -9.78
CA PHE A 258 9.87 -6.80 -10.70
C PHE A 258 9.71 -8.26 -10.26
N GLN A 259 8.75 -8.51 -9.38
CA GLN A 259 7.87 -9.67 -9.52
C GLN A 259 6.45 -9.20 -9.18
N PRO A 260 5.40 -9.68 -9.89
CA PRO A 260 4.06 -9.60 -9.31
C PRO A 260 4.15 -10.14 -7.88
N VAL A 261 3.40 -9.53 -6.95
CA VAL A 261 3.08 -10.20 -5.69
C VAL A 261 2.83 -11.66 -6.04
N PRO A 262 3.61 -12.62 -5.51
CA PRO A 262 3.55 -13.99 -6.02
C PRO A 262 2.09 -14.39 -6.09
N LEU A 263 1.60 -14.82 -7.26
CA LEU A 263 0.20 -15.21 -7.45
C LEU A 263 -0.24 -16.32 -6.48
N GLN A 264 0.73 -16.95 -5.81
CA GLN A 264 0.58 -17.96 -4.77
C GLN A 264 0.47 -17.39 -3.34
N CYS A 265 0.75 -16.10 -3.11
CA CYS A 265 0.51 -15.43 -1.84
C CYS A 265 -0.97 -15.10 -1.71
N SER A 266 -1.69 -15.97 -1.03
CA SER A 266 -3.01 -15.63 -0.52
C SER A 266 -2.81 -14.96 0.84
N PHE A 267 -3.20 -13.69 0.98
CA PHE A 267 -3.08 -12.92 2.22
C PHE A 267 -4.17 -13.32 3.22
N HIS A 268 -4.18 -14.59 3.63
CA HIS A 268 -5.10 -15.07 4.65
C HIS A 268 -4.50 -14.79 6.03
N GLY A 269 -5.21 -14.00 6.84
CA GLY A 269 -4.84 -13.69 8.22
C GLY A 269 -4.55 -12.21 8.50
N SER A 270 -4.15 -11.96 9.74
CA SER A 270 -3.92 -10.66 10.38
C SER A 270 -2.67 -9.90 9.90
N CYS A 271 -2.26 -10.02 8.63
CA CYS A 271 -1.03 -9.36 8.20
C CYS A 271 -1.15 -7.82 8.28
N VAL A 272 -0.06 -7.14 8.60
CA VAL A 272 0.04 -5.68 8.50
C VAL A 272 0.59 -5.32 7.12
N VAL A 273 -0.18 -4.57 6.34
CA VAL A 273 0.10 -4.18 4.96
C VAL A 273 0.53 -2.72 4.94
N ILE A 274 1.77 -2.47 4.54
CA ILE A 274 2.30 -1.12 4.43
C ILE A 274 2.14 -0.63 3.00
N LEU A 275 1.59 0.58 2.83
CA LEU A 275 1.30 1.15 1.52
C LEU A 275 2.03 2.49 1.38
N GLN A 276 2.71 2.65 0.25
CA GLN A 276 3.33 3.91 -0.17
C GLN A 276 3.10 4.10 -1.66
N SER A 277 2.67 5.28 -2.07
CA SER A 277 2.57 5.66 -3.48
C SER A 277 3.60 6.73 -3.83
N SER A 278 4.04 6.73 -5.09
CA SER A 278 4.88 7.80 -5.65
C SER A 278 4.17 8.46 -6.82
N PHE A 279 4.37 9.78 -6.93
CA PHE A 279 3.64 10.70 -7.79
C PHE A 279 4.28 10.88 -9.14
#